data_AF-A0A146GC69-F1
#
_entry.id   AF-A0A146GC69-F1
#
_cell.length_a   1.000
_cell.length_b   1.000
_cell.length_c   1.000
_cell.angle_alpha   90.00
_cell.angle_beta   90.00
_cell.angle_gamma   90.00
#
_symmetry.space_group_name_H-M   'P 1'
#
loop_
_entity.id
_entity.type
_entity.pdbx_description
1 polymer ?
#
loop_
_entity_poly.entity_id
_entity_poly.type
_entity_poly.pdbx_seq_one_letter_code
_entity_poly.pdbx_strand_id
1 'polypeptide(L)' 'MTDREMVLELVAKLPEDVTIREIIEEIQFLAGLDAALEGVKAGRVMSENDLRHQMRQWLSSGSEGNLAFRVDKPR' A
#
# COMPACT_ATOMS: atom_id res chain seq x y z
N MET A 1 -4.28 -17.77 0.16
CA MET A 1 -4.22 -17.10 -1.16
C MET A 1 -2.82 -16.56 -1.30
N THR A 2 -2.21 -16.71 -2.47
CA THR A 2 -0.91 -16.16 -2.81
C THR A 2 -1.05 -14.73 -3.33
N ASP A 3 0.02 -13.94 -3.28
CA ASP A 3 0.03 -12.56 -3.83
C ASP A 3 -0.39 -12.55 -5.31
N ARG A 4 0.02 -13.57 -6.06
CA ARG A 4 -0.36 -13.74 -7.47
C ARG A 4 -1.87 -13.94 -7.64
N GLU A 5 -2.49 -14.78 -6.83
CA GLU A 5 -3.94 -15.01 -6.88
C GLU A 5 -4.72 -13.75 -6.51
N MET A 6 -4.26 -13.01 -5.51
CA MET A 6 -4.88 -11.75 -5.08
C MET A 6 -4.82 -10.68 -6.17
N VAL A 7 -3.68 -10.52 -6.84
CA VAL A 7 -3.53 -9.57 -7.96
C VAL A 7 -4.41 -9.96 -9.14
N LEU A 8 -4.50 -11.26 -9.47
CA LEU A 8 -5.38 -11.74 -10.55
C LEU A 8 -6.85 -11.46 -10.24
N GLU A 9 -7.28 -11.68 -8.99
CA GLU A 9 -8.64 -11.35 -8.57
C GLU A 9 -8.94 -9.85 -8.59
N LEU A 10 -7.98 -9.01 -8.21
CA LEU A 10 -8.09 -7.56 -8.30
C LEU A 10 -8.34 -7.17 -9.76
N VAL A 11 -7.43 -7.57 -10.65
CA VAL A 11 -7.50 -7.20 -12.08
C VAL A 11 -8.79 -7.71 -12.71
N ALA A 12 -9.27 -8.89 -12.35
CA ALA A 12 -10.53 -9.45 -12.85
C ALA A 12 -11.79 -8.66 -12.43
N LYS A 13 -11.71 -7.84 -11.36
CA LYS A 13 -12.82 -7.04 -10.83
C LYS A 13 -12.77 -5.58 -11.29
N LEU A 14 -11.69 -5.16 -11.95
CA LEU A 14 -11.56 -3.79 -12.44
C LEU A 14 -12.41 -3.55 -13.69
N PRO A 15 -12.85 -2.30 -13.94
CA PRO A 15 -13.52 -1.91 -15.17
C PRO A 15 -12.70 -2.19 -16.44
N GLU A 16 -13.35 -2.40 -17.58
CA GLU A 16 -12.65 -2.65 -18.85
C GLU A 16 -11.85 -1.43 -19.37
N ASP A 17 -12.23 -0.22 -18.96
CA ASP A 17 -11.59 1.04 -19.32
C ASP A 17 -10.43 1.44 -18.39
N VAL A 18 -10.11 0.60 -17.40
CA VAL A 18 -9.01 0.85 -16.47
C VAL A 18 -7.68 0.90 -17.21
N THR A 19 -6.88 1.91 -16.90
CA THR A 19 -5.54 2.05 -17.44
C THR A 19 -4.54 1.20 -16.66
N ILE A 20 -3.42 0.85 -17.30
CA ILE A 20 -2.30 0.16 -16.62
C ILE A 20 -1.82 0.96 -15.40
N ARG A 21 -1.88 2.30 -15.44
CA ARG A 21 -1.48 3.15 -14.32
C ARG A 21 -2.38 2.94 -13.11
N GLU A 22 -3.68 2.96 -13.30
CA GLU A 22 -4.66 2.75 -12.22
C GLU A 22 -4.56 1.33 -11.65
N ILE A 23 -4.28 0.32 -12.50
CA ILE A 23 -4.00 -1.05 -12.02
C ILE A 23 -2.79 -1.06 -11.06
N ILE A 24 -1.71 -0.35 -11.41
CA ILE A 24 -0.52 -0.27 -10.57
C ILE A 24 -0.83 0.43 -9.25
N GLU A 25 -1.59 1.52 -9.28
CA GLU A 25 -2.00 2.26 -8.08
C GLU A 25 -2.80 1.38 -7.12
N GLU A 26 -3.74 0.58 -7.64
CA GLU A 26 -4.52 -0.34 -6.82
C GLU A 26 -3.70 -1.49 -6.23
N ILE A 27 -2.74 -2.03 -6.99
CA ILE A 27 -1.83 -3.05 -6.46
C ILE A 27 -0.95 -2.46 -5.34
N GLN A 28 -0.46 -1.23 -5.50
CA GLN A 28 0.30 -0.53 -4.47
C GLN A 28 -0.55 -0.27 -3.22
N PHE A 29 -1.83 0.04 -3.40
CA PHE A 29 -2.78 0.19 -2.31
C PHE A 29 -2.97 -1.10 -1.50
N LEU A 30 -3.18 -2.23 -2.17
CA LEU A 30 -3.28 -3.52 -1.49
C LEU A 30 -2.01 -3.90 -0.74
N ALA A 31 -0.84 -3.69 -1.35
CA ALA A 31 0.44 -3.97 -0.69
C ALA A 31 0.65 -3.10 0.57
N GLY A 32 0.25 -1.82 0.52
CA GLY A 32 0.29 -0.93 1.67
C GLY A 32 -0.64 -1.36 2.81
N LEU A 33 -1.85 -1.82 2.48
CA LEU A 33 -2.79 -2.35 3.47
C LEU A 33 -2.28 -3.62 4.13
N ASP A 34 -1.71 -4.56 3.38
CA ASP A 34 -1.20 -5.81 3.92
C ASP A 34 -0.04 -5.55 4.89
N ALA A 35 0.90 -4.69 4.51
CA ALA A 35 2.00 -4.26 5.38
C ALA A 35 1.51 -3.57 6.67
N ALA A 36 0.45 -2.76 6.58
CA ALA A 36 -0.15 -2.13 7.76
C ALA A 36 -0.78 -3.17 8.70
N LEU A 37 -1.51 -4.15 8.14
CA LEU A 37 -2.11 -5.26 8.90
C LEU A 37 -1.05 -6.13 9.56
N GLU A 38 0.05 -6.43 8.89
CA GLU A 38 1.21 -7.11 9.49
C GLU A 38 1.84 -6.29 10.61
N GLY A 39 1.93 -4.97 10.44
CA GLY A 39 2.36 -4.03 11.49
C GLY A 39 1.52 -4.18 12.76
N VAL A 40 0.20 -4.14 12.62
CA VAL A 40 -0.75 -4.31 13.73
C VAL A 40 -0.62 -5.68 14.38
N LYS A 41 -0.57 -6.77 13.58
CA LYS A 41 -0.40 -8.15 14.08
C LYS A 41 0.90 -8.33 14.87
N ALA A 42 1.96 -7.66 14.46
CA ALA A 42 3.25 -7.67 15.15
C ALA A 42 3.30 -6.82 16.43
N GLY A 43 2.17 -6.22 16.85
CA GLY A 43 2.10 -5.32 18.01
C GLY A 43 2.77 -3.97 17.77
N ARG A 44 3.10 -3.63 16.51
CA ARG A 44 3.63 -2.33 16.14
C ARG A 44 2.46 -1.36 15.99
N VAL A 45 2.28 -0.54 17.00
CA VAL A 45 1.27 0.53 17.00
C VAL A 45 1.95 1.81 16.52
N MET A 46 1.48 2.36 15.41
CA MET A 46 1.90 3.70 14.96
C MET A 46 0.97 4.76 15.57
N SER A 47 1.47 5.96 15.83
CA SER A 47 0.62 7.04 16.32
C SER A 47 -0.30 7.56 15.21
N GLU A 48 -1.42 8.19 15.57
CA GLU A 48 -2.33 8.81 14.59
C GLU A 48 -1.60 9.84 13.70
N ASN A 49 -0.61 10.55 14.26
CA ASN A 49 0.20 11.50 13.52
C ASN A 49 1.10 10.83 12.49
N ASP A 50 1.69 9.68 12.81
CA ASP A 50 2.52 8.91 11.90
C ASP A 50 1.68 8.35 10.75
N LEU A 51 0.50 7.82 11.07
CA LEU A 51 -0.46 7.35 10.09
C LEU A 51 -0.88 8.48 9.14
N ARG A 52 -1.26 9.64 9.67
CA ARG A 52 -1.64 10.81 8.85
C ARG A 52 -0.48 11.31 8.00
N HIS A 53 0.75 11.26 8.50
CA HIS A 53 1.92 11.67 7.74
C HIS A 53 2.21 10.72 6.58
N GLN A 54 2.11 9.40 6.80
CA GLN A 54 2.26 8.39 5.75
C GLN A 54 1.15 8.47 4.71
N MET A 55 -0.11 8.61 5.13
CA MET A 55 -1.23 8.80 4.20
C MET A 55 -1.05 10.05 3.34
N ARG A 56 -0.58 11.16 3.92
CA ARG A 56 -0.27 12.37 3.15
C ARG A 56 0.84 12.14 2.14
N GLN A 57 1.93 11.48 2.52
CA GLN A 57 3.01 11.16 1.58
C GLN A 57 2.49 10.31 0.43
N TRP A 58 1.67 9.30 0.72
CA TRP A 58 1.11 8.42 -0.28
C TRP A 58 0.19 9.15 -1.27
N LEU A 59 -0.76 9.93 -0.75
CA LEU A 59 -1.67 10.75 -1.55
C LEU A 59 -0.95 11.88 -2.31
N SER A 60 0.21 12.32 -1.80
CA SER A 60 1.04 13.36 -2.45
C SER A 60 2.04 12.78 -3.45
N SER A 61 2.39 11.49 -3.33
CA SER A 61 3.30 10.76 -4.23
C SER A 61 2.61 10.22 -5.48
N GLY A 62 1.34 10.56 -5.72
CA GLY A 62 0.62 10.30 -6.97
C GLY A 62 1.19 10.99 -8.22
N SER A 63 2.48 11.37 -8.22
CA SER A 63 3.17 11.94 -9.37
C SER A 63 4.59 11.41 -9.58
N GLU A 64 5.37 11.01 -8.56
CA GLU A 64 6.71 10.47 -8.76
C GLU A 64 7.08 9.41 -7.71
N GLY A 65 7.37 8.20 -8.19
CA GLY A 65 7.65 7.03 -7.37
C GLY A 65 8.90 7.19 -6.50
N ASN A 66 8.72 7.17 -5.18
CA ASN A 66 9.77 6.81 -4.24
C ASN A 66 9.14 6.32 -2.93
N LEU A 67 8.85 5.02 -2.84
CA LEU A 67 8.35 4.40 -1.61
C LEU A 67 9.52 3.92 -0.75
N ALA A 68 10.11 4.87 -0.02
CA ALA A 68 11.10 4.61 1.01
C ALA A 68 10.44 4.07 2.30
N PHE A 69 10.00 2.82 2.29
CA PHE A 69 9.68 2.09 3.52
C PHE A 69 10.96 1.61 4.22
N ARG A 70 11.76 2.54 4.76
CA ARG A 70 12.76 2.21 5.78
C ARG A 70 12.10 2.34 7.15
N VAL A 71 11.61 1.20 7.65
CA VAL A 71 11.28 1.04 9.07
C VAL A 71 12.61 1.05 9.83
N ASP A 72 12.97 2.19 10.41
CA ASP A 72 14.09 2.24 11.35
C ASP A 72 13.71 1.49 12.63
N LYS A 73 14.53 0.52 13.00
CA LYS A 73 14.34 -0.32 14.19
C LYS A 73 14.99 0.41 15.37
N PRO A 74 14.25 0.78 16.44
CA PRO A 74 14.91 1.36 17.61
C PRO A 74 15.77 0.29 18.30
N ARG A 75 17.00 0.69 18.66
CA ARG A 75 17.85 -0.02 19.63
C ARG A 75 17.36 0.19 21.04
#